data_AF-A0AAU5ZVK7-F1
#
_entry.id   AF-A0AAU5ZVK7-F1
#
_cell.length_a   1.000
_cell.length_b   1.000
_cell.length_c   1.000
_cell.angle_alpha   90.00
_cell.angle_beta   90.00
_cell.angle_gamma   90.00
#
_symmetry.space_group_name_H-M   'P 1'
#
loop_
_entity.id
_entity.type
_entity.pdbx_description
1 polymer ?
#
loop_
_entity_poly.entity_id
_entity_poly.type
_entity_poly.pdbx_seq_one_letter_code
_entity_poly.pdbx_strand_id
1 'polypeptide(L)'
;MRRQLEGHKSPHVLLQVRRARAVLTNDEEAEDLFGAAPRDQAGKGWPFERAVVLLEYGQWLRRKPRTNEARKDELARALTVFEQLGARPYAERAAAELRAFGVSVRGDDGASRGNERLTPQQLQIARPAATGLTNRQIGERLLLSARTIGFHLYQTCPKLGITNRARLRDALSDMGAS
;
A
#
# COMPACT_ATOMS: atom_id res chain seq x y z
N MET A 1 -27.68 40.43 -1.21
CA MET A 1 -26.45 39.99 -1.92
C MET A 1 -25.65 39.01 -1.05
N ARG A 2 -26.07 37.74 -0.98
CA ARG A 2 -25.31 36.64 -0.35
C ARG A 2 -24.84 35.70 -1.46
N ARG A 3 -23.72 36.02 -2.11
CA ARG A 3 -23.15 35.19 -3.18
C ARG A 3 -21.66 34.97 -2.89
N GLN A 4 -21.28 33.69 -2.82
CA GLN A 4 -19.93 33.15 -3.01
C GLN A 4 -18.84 33.50 -1.97
N LEU A 5 -18.88 32.83 -0.81
CA LEU A 5 -17.67 32.49 -0.05
C LEU A 5 -17.66 31.02 0.43
N GLU A 6 -18.48 30.15 -0.16
CA GLU A 6 -18.43 28.69 0.08
C GLU A 6 -17.50 27.95 -0.91
N GLY A 7 -16.88 28.68 -1.86
CA GLY A 7 -16.01 28.11 -2.88
C GLY A 7 -14.55 28.07 -2.46
N HIS A 8 -13.98 26.87 -2.44
CA HIS A 8 -12.54 26.54 -2.35
C HIS A 8 -11.93 26.47 -0.94
N LYS A 9 -12.50 25.66 -0.04
CA LYS A 9 -11.65 25.10 1.02
C LYS A 9 -10.59 24.24 0.35
N SER A 10 -9.31 24.60 0.54
CA SER A 10 -8.19 23.88 -0.04
C SER A 10 -8.34 22.38 0.25
N PRO A 11 -8.28 21.51 -0.77
CA PRO A 11 -8.47 20.08 -0.55
C PRO A 11 -7.42 19.49 0.41
N HIS A 12 -6.25 20.12 0.50
CA HIS A 12 -5.22 19.85 1.50
C HIS A 12 -5.70 20.15 2.94
N VAL A 13 -6.31 21.32 3.16
CA VAL A 13 -6.84 21.72 4.49
C VAL A 13 -7.97 20.79 4.91
N LEU A 14 -8.86 20.41 3.99
CA LEU A 14 -9.93 19.45 4.28
C LEU A 14 -9.38 18.08 4.70
N LEU A 15 -8.31 17.62 4.05
CA LEU A 15 -7.64 16.38 4.42
C LEU A 15 -7.06 16.45 5.85
N GLN A 16 -6.38 17.54 6.19
CA GLN A 16 -5.81 17.74 7.54
C GLN A 16 -6.89 17.85 8.62
N VAL A 17 -7.99 18.56 8.36
CA VAL A 17 -9.09 18.68 9.32
C VAL A 17 -9.81 17.33 9.51
N ARG A 18 -10.05 16.58 8.44
CA ARG A 18 -10.64 15.24 8.54
C ARG A 18 -9.75 14.29 9.34
N ARG A 19 -8.44 14.30 9.06
CA ARG A 19 -7.44 13.55 9.81
C ARG A 19 -7.46 13.89 11.31
N ALA A 20 -7.37 15.19 11.63
CA ALA A 20 -7.40 15.66 13.01
C ALA A 20 -8.68 15.24 13.74
N ARG A 21 -9.84 15.32 13.07
CA ARG A 21 -11.11 14.84 13.63
C ARG A 21 -11.10 13.33 13.85
N ALA A 22 -10.67 12.54 12.88
CA ALA A 22 -10.68 11.08 12.97
C ALA A 22 -9.80 10.54 14.12
N VAL A 23 -8.72 11.25 14.48
CA VAL A 23 -7.88 10.91 15.64
C VAL A 23 -8.53 11.25 16.99
N LEU A 24 -9.46 12.22 17.00
CA LEU A 24 -10.09 12.77 18.20
C LEU A 24 -11.52 12.25 18.46
N THR A 25 -12.12 11.54 17.51
CA THR A 25 -13.51 11.04 17.61
C THR A 25 -13.60 9.64 18.21
N ASN A 26 -14.82 9.22 18.53
CA ASN A 26 -15.11 7.83 18.87
C ASN A 26 -14.92 6.90 17.65
N ASP A 27 -14.94 5.59 17.89
CA ASP A 27 -14.58 4.58 16.90
C ASP A 27 -15.49 4.54 15.65
N GLU A 28 -16.79 4.82 15.77
CA GLU A 28 -17.71 4.71 14.64
C GLU A 28 -17.55 5.88 13.66
N GLU A 29 -17.43 7.11 14.19
CA GLU A 29 -17.16 8.30 13.37
C GLU A 29 -15.75 8.29 12.77
N ALA A 30 -14.77 7.69 13.47
CA ALA A 30 -13.41 7.56 12.97
C ALA A 30 -13.35 6.71 11.69
N GLU A 31 -14.14 5.62 11.61
CA GLU A 31 -14.16 4.73 10.45
C GLU A 31 -14.65 5.46 9.18
N ASP A 32 -15.74 6.20 9.29
CA ASP A 32 -16.29 6.97 8.16
C ASP A 32 -15.33 8.07 7.70
N LEU A 33 -14.72 8.79 8.64
CA LEU A 33 -13.79 9.87 8.34
C LEU A 33 -12.49 9.37 7.69
N PHE A 34 -11.94 8.26 8.19
CA PHE A 34 -10.78 7.63 7.58
C PHE A 34 -11.10 6.90 6.28
N GLY A 35 -12.28 6.30 6.13
CA GLY A 35 -12.69 5.59 4.91
C GLY A 35 -12.93 6.54 3.73
N ALA A 36 -13.43 7.75 3.99
CA ALA A 36 -13.70 8.76 2.97
C ALA A 36 -12.44 9.51 2.50
N ALA A 37 -11.51 9.81 3.40
CA ALA A 37 -10.38 10.70 3.12
C ALA A 37 -9.39 10.21 2.02
N PRO A 38 -9.05 8.91 1.90
CA PRO A 38 -8.15 8.42 0.85
C PRO A 38 -8.79 8.27 -0.53
N ARG A 39 -10.12 8.40 -0.62
CA ARG A 39 -10.92 8.23 -1.86
C ARG A 39 -11.19 9.56 -2.56
N ASP A 40 -10.91 10.69 -1.90
CA ASP A 40 -11.13 12.02 -2.43
C ASP A 40 -10.13 12.36 -3.55
N GLN A 41 -10.62 12.86 -4.69
CA GLN A 41 -9.79 13.28 -5.83
C GLN A 41 -8.85 14.44 -5.45
N ALA A 42 -9.25 15.23 -4.45
CA ALA A 42 -8.43 16.19 -3.72
C ALA A 42 -7.03 15.68 -3.35
N GLY A 43 -6.95 14.45 -2.86
CA GLY A 43 -5.73 13.83 -2.35
C GLY A 43 -4.77 13.39 -3.45
N LYS A 44 -5.15 13.48 -4.74
CA LYS A 44 -4.22 13.22 -5.85
C LYS A 44 -3.15 14.31 -5.98
N GLY A 45 -3.47 15.55 -5.62
CA GLY A 45 -2.51 16.67 -5.63
C GLY A 45 -1.54 16.68 -4.44
N TRP A 46 -1.81 15.88 -3.41
CA TRP A 46 -1.11 15.90 -2.12
C TRP A 46 -0.77 14.46 -1.68
N PRO A 47 0.16 13.80 -2.39
CA PRO A 47 0.42 12.38 -2.21
C PRO A 47 0.96 12.06 -0.82
N PHE A 48 1.80 12.94 -0.26
CA PHE A 48 2.39 12.75 1.06
C PHE A 48 1.31 12.75 2.16
N GLU A 49 0.46 13.77 2.19
CA GLU A 49 -0.58 13.92 3.20
C GLU A 49 -1.60 12.79 3.10
N ARG A 50 -1.93 12.37 1.87
CA ARG A 50 -2.77 11.20 1.66
C ARG A 50 -2.13 9.94 2.24
N ALA A 51 -0.82 9.75 2.07
CA ALA A 51 -0.09 8.61 2.63
C ALA A 51 -0.04 8.65 4.17
N VAL A 52 0.03 9.82 4.78
CA VAL A 52 -0.08 9.97 6.24
C VAL A 52 -1.46 9.52 6.74
N VAL A 53 -2.53 9.95 6.08
CA VAL A 53 -3.90 9.51 6.44
C VAL A 53 -4.07 7.99 6.28
N LEU A 54 -3.50 7.41 5.21
CA LEU A 54 -3.51 5.97 4.99
C LEU A 54 -2.77 5.19 6.09
N LEU A 55 -1.61 5.69 6.51
CA LEU A 55 -0.84 5.09 7.61
C LEU A 55 -1.64 5.13 8.91
N GLU A 56 -2.20 6.27 9.26
CA GLU A 56 -2.98 6.43 10.50
C GLU A 56 -4.27 5.64 10.49
N TYR A 57 -4.94 5.55 9.33
CA TYR A 57 -6.11 4.69 9.18
C TYR A 57 -5.73 3.22 9.40
N GLY A 58 -4.62 2.78 8.78
CA GLY A 58 -4.06 1.46 9.03
C GLY A 58 -3.78 1.23 10.53
N GLN A 59 -3.20 2.21 11.23
CA GLN A 59 -2.95 2.10 12.67
C GLN A 59 -4.24 2.03 13.50
N TRP A 60 -5.27 2.79 13.13
CA TRP A 60 -6.58 2.76 13.77
C TRP A 60 -7.27 1.40 13.60
N LEU A 61 -7.24 0.83 12.39
CA LEU A 61 -7.79 -0.50 12.09
C LEU A 61 -7.18 -1.63 12.93
N ARG A 62 -6.02 -1.41 13.57
CA ARG A 62 -5.44 -2.36 14.54
C ARG A 62 -6.42 -2.76 15.64
N ARG A 63 -7.30 -1.84 16.03
CA ARG A 63 -8.25 -2.01 17.12
C ARG A 63 -9.50 -2.80 16.70
N LYS A 64 -9.62 -3.17 15.42
CA LYS A 64 -10.82 -3.81 14.83
C LYS A 64 -10.47 -5.17 14.20
N PRO A 65 -10.76 -6.31 14.87
CA PRO A 65 -10.36 -7.66 14.43
C PRO A 65 -10.81 -8.06 13.02
N ARG A 66 -11.91 -7.48 12.51
CA ARG A 66 -12.52 -7.83 11.22
C ARG A 66 -11.85 -7.18 10.00
N THR A 67 -10.76 -6.42 10.20
CA THR A 67 -10.23 -5.49 9.17
C THR A 67 -8.75 -5.67 8.85
N ASN A 68 -8.18 -6.85 9.11
CA ASN A 68 -6.76 -7.11 8.85
C ASN A 68 -6.37 -6.92 7.38
N GLU A 69 -7.23 -7.29 6.43
CA GLU A 69 -6.95 -7.11 4.99
C GLU A 69 -7.01 -5.63 4.59
N ALA A 70 -8.07 -4.92 5.01
CA ALA A 70 -8.18 -3.48 4.79
C ALA A 70 -6.98 -2.73 5.39
N ARG A 71 -6.53 -3.13 6.58
CA ARG A 71 -5.33 -2.55 7.21
C ARG A 71 -4.08 -2.77 6.37
N LYS A 72 -3.84 -4.00 5.89
CA LYS A 72 -2.69 -4.31 5.01
C LYS A 72 -2.73 -3.49 3.73
N ASP A 73 -3.90 -3.36 3.12
CA ASP A 73 -4.10 -2.59 1.89
C ASP A 73 -3.73 -1.11 2.07
N GLU A 74 -4.22 -0.48 3.14
CA GLU A 74 -3.97 0.95 3.36
C GLU A 74 -2.51 1.22 3.74
N LEU A 75 -1.91 0.35 4.56
CA LEU A 75 -0.48 0.43 4.89
C LEU A 75 0.42 0.20 3.67
N ALA A 76 0.08 -0.75 2.79
CA ALA A 76 0.80 -1.01 1.55
C ALA A 76 0.77 0.20 0.59
N ARG A 77 -0.36 0.91 0.52
CA ARG A 77 -0.47 2.16 -0.25
C ARG A 77 0.38 3.26 0.35
N ALA A 78 0.30 3.45 1.67
CA ALA A 78 1.09 4.46 2.37
C ALA A 78 2.58 4.25 2.09
N LEU A 79 3.07 3.02 2.27
CA LEU A 79 4.46 2.67 2.02
C LEU A 79 4.88 2.92 0.57
N THR A 80 4.08 2.46 -0.41
CA THR A 80 4.40 2.68 -1.84
C THR A 80 4.58 4.17 -2.14
N VAL A 81 3.70 5.02 -1.60
CA VAL A 81 3.79 6.47 -1.81
C VAL A 81 5.00 7.07 -1.08
N PHE A 82 5.27 6.67 0.16
CA PHE A 82 6.43 7.18 0.89
C PHE A 82 7.76 6.79 0.24
N GLU A 83 7.87 5.58 -0.30
CA GLU A 83 9.04 5.15 -1.06
C GLU A 83 9.23 5.98 -2.34
N GLN A 84 8.15 6.19 -3.11
CA GLN A 84 8.20 7.00 -4.33
C GLN A 84 8.62 8.45 -4.05
N LEU A 85 8.22 9.00 -2.90
CA LEU A 85 8.58 10.34 -2.47
C LEU A 85 9.95 10.42 -1.75
N GLY A 86 10.62 9.29 -1.49
CA GLY A 86 11.84 9.24 -0.70
C GLY A 86 11.65 9.62 0.78
N ALA A 87 10.42 9.59 1.29
CA ALA A 87 10.05 9.92 2.67
C ALA A 87 10.43 8.79 3.65
N ARG A 88 11.73 8.53 3.77
CA ARG A 88 12.29 7.35 4.45
C ARG A 88 11.75 7.10 5.87
N PRO A 89 11.67 8.10 6.79
CA PRO A 89 11.13 7.85 8.13
C PRO A 89 9.68 7.36 8.12
N TYR A 90 8.88 7.83 7.16
CA TYR A 90 7.49 7.41 7.02
C TYR A 90 7.36 6.04 6.34
N ALA A 91 8.22 5.76 5.36
CA ALA A 91 8.31 4.44 4.75
C ALA A 91 8.69 3.37 5.80
N GLU A 92 9.71 3.62 6.62
CA GLU A 92 10.14 2.71 7.69
C GLU A 92 9.02 2.44 8.71
N ARG A 93 8.24 3.47 9.07
CA ARG A 93 7.05 3.33 9.93
C ARG A 93 5.97 2.46 9.29
N ALA A 94 5.60 2.72 8.04
CA ALA A 94 4.60 1.94 7.33
C ALA A 94 5.06 0.47 7.14
N ALA A 95 6.34 0.27 6.87
CA ALA A 95 6.94 -1.06 6.78
C ALA A 95 6.88 -1.80 8.13
N ALA A 96 7.20 -1.15 9.25
CA ALA A 96 7.10 -1.76 10.57
C ALA A 96 5.67 -2.23 10.89
N GLU A 97 4.65 -1.44 10.54
CA GLU A 97 3.24 -1.81 10.71
C GLU A 97 2.84 -3.03 9.86
N LEU A 98 3.33 -3.12 8.61
CA LEU A 98 3.10 -4.28 7.74
C LEU A 98 3.79 -5.54 8.26
N ARG A 99 5.01 -5.42 8.78
CA ARG A 99 5.78 -6.53 9.36
C ARG A 99 5.14 -7.11 10.61
N ALA A 100 4.51 -6.26 11.43
CA ALA A 100 3.71 -6.71 12.57
C ALA A 100 2.55 -7.66 12.17
N PHE A 101 2.24 -7.77 10.87
CA PHE A 101 1.26 -8.70 10.32
C PHE A 101 1.83 -9.82 9.43
N GLY A 102 3.14 -10.02 9.48
CA GLY A 102 3.83 -11.00 8.67
C GLY A 102 3.85 -10.67 7.17
N VAL A 103 3.62 -9.40 6.79
CA VAL A 103 3.86 -8.96 5.41
C VAL A 103 5.33 -8.60 5.30
N SER A 104 6.08 -9.37 4.51
CA SER A 104 7.48 -9.08 4.18
C SER A 104 7.57 -7.76 3.39
N VAL A 105 8.45 -6.87 3.84
CA VAL A 105 8.74 -5.60 3.16
C VAL A 105 10.19 -5.57 2.71
N ARG A 106 10.44 -4.95 1.55
CA ARG A 106 11.76 -4.74 0.96
C ARG A 106 12.77 -4.27 2.02
N GLY A 107 13.83 -5.05 2.23
CA GLY A 107 14.86 -4.82 3.24
C GLY A 107 14.80 -5.74 4.47
N ASP A 108 13.74 -6.56 4.62
CA ASP A 108 13.68 -7.61 5.66
C ASP A 108 14.62 -8.79 5.37
N ASP A 109 14.96 -9.00 4.10
CA ASP A 109 15.90 -10.02 3.67
C ASP A 109 17.27 -9.35 3.54
N GLY A 110 18.04 -9.34 4.62
CA GLY A 110 19.33 -8.63 4.66
C GLY A 110 20.32 -9.14 3.61
N ALA A 111 20.34 -8.54 2.41
CA ALA A 111 21.46 -8.58 1.46
C ALA A 111 21.21 -7.64 0.28
N SER A 112 22.19 -6.79 -0.01
CA SER A 112 22.29 -5.94 -1.19
C SER A 112 21.91 -6.60 -2.54
N ARG A 113 21.23 -5.81 -3.38
CA ARG A 113 21.21 -5.81 -4.86
C ARG A 113 22.01 -6.95 -5.53
N GLY A 114 21.29 -7.97 -6.02
CA GLY A 114 21.80 -9.03 -6.90
C GLY A 114 21.65 -10.41 -6.28
N ASN A 115 20.75 -11.24 -6.82
CA ASN A 115 20.46 -12.62 -6.40
C ASN A 115 19.71 -12.81 -5.05
N GLU A 116 18.85 -11.87 -4.63
CA GLU A 116 17.91 -12.17 -3.54
C GLU A 116 16.87 -13.22 -4.00
N ARG A 117 16.87 -14.40 -3.38
CA ARG A 117 15.81 -15.39 -3.59
C ARG A 117 14.47 -14.79 -3.17
N LEU A 118 13.46 -14.91 -4.03
CA LEU A 118 12.10 -14.52 -3.70
C LEU A 118 11.59 -15.29 -2.47
N THR A 119 10.85 -14.60 -1.60
CA THR A 119 10.18 -15.28 -0.48
C THR A 119 9.09 -16.23 -0.99
N PRO A 120 8.68 -17.24 -0.21
CA PRO A 120 7.61 -18.16 -0.62
C PRO A 120 6.32 -17.44 -1.06
N GLN A 121 5.94 -16.37 -0.35
CA GLN A 121 4.77 -15.57 -0.69
C GLN A 121 4.96 -14.80 -2.01
N GLN A 122 6.15 -14.22 -2.24
CA GLN A 122 6.47 -13.55 -3.50
C GLN A 122 6.43 -14.53 -4.68
N LEU A 123 6.96 -15.75 -4.52
CA LEU A 123 6.87 -16.81 -5.54
C LEU A 123 5.42 -17.24 -5.82
N GLN A 124 4.62 -17.40 -4.76
CA GLN A 124 3.21 -17.76 -4.87
C GLN A 124 2.40 -16.72 -5.67
N ILE A 125 2.81 -15.45 -5.63
CA ILE A 125 2.21 -14.35 -6.40
C ILE A 125 2.81 -14.24 -7.81
N ALA A 126 4.14 -14.33 -7.93
CA ALA A 126 4.87 -14.11 -9.19
C ALA A 126 4.56 -15.19 -10.24
N ARG A 127 4.44 -16.46 -9.84
CA ARG A 127 4.15 -17.59 -10.75
C ARG A 127 2.83 -17.42 -11.50
N PRO A 128 1.66 -17.23 -10.85
CA PRO A 128 0.42 -16.99 -11.58
C PRO A 128 0.42 -15.65 -12.33
N ALA A 129 1.15 -14.64 -11.86
CA ALA A 129 1.29 -13.39 -12.60
C ALA A 129 2.04 -13.59 -13.94
N ALA A 130 3.06 -14.45 -13.97
CA ALA A 130 3.82 -14.80 -15.18
C ALA A 130 3.02 -15.62 -16.21
N THR A 131 1.99 -16.36 -15.76
CA THR A 131 1.05 -17.05 -16.65
C THR A 131 -0.06 -16.13 -17.18
N GLY A 132 -0.06 -14.85 -16.77
CA GLY A 132 -0.97 -13.82 -17.30
C GLY A 132 -2.17 -13.51 -16.41
N LEU A 133 -2.27 -14.07 -15.20
CA LEU A 133 -3.39 -13.75 -14.31
C LEU A 133 -3.34 -12.29 -13.85
N THR A 134 -4.51 -11.65 -13.84
CA THR A 134 -4.66 -10.31 -13.29
C THR A 134 -4.48 -10.31 -11.77
N ASN A 135 -4.14 -9.16 -11.19
CA ASN A 135 -4.01 -9.04 -9.73
C ASN A 135 -5.31 -9.42 -9.01
N ARG A 136 -6.47 -9.17 -9.63
CA ARG A 136 -7.77 -9.56 -9.10
C ARG A 136 -7.92 -11.08 -9.04
N GLN A 137 -7.63 -11.77 -10.13
CA GLN A 137 -7.71 -13.23 -10.19
C GLN A 137 -6.71 -13.91 -9.23
N ILE A 138 -5.50 -13.36 -9.10
CA ILE A 138 -4.51 -13.86 -8.12
C ILE A 138 -5.03 -13.60 -6.70
N GLY A 139 -5.56 -12.41 -6.46
CA GLY A 139 -6.11 -12.01 -5.18
C GLY A 139 -7.25 -12.92 -4.71
N GLU A 140 -8.20 -13.21 -5.60
CA GLU A 140 -9.31 -14.14 -5.36
C GLU A 140 -8.80 -15.54 -4.97
N ARG A 141 -7.72 -16.01 -5.58
CA ARG A 141 -7.10 -17.32 -5.26
C ARG A 141 -6.34 -17.34 -3.94
N LEU A 142 -5.75 -16.21 -3.56
CA LEU A 142 -4.89 -16.11 -2.38
C LEU A 142 -5.61 -15.48 -1.17
N LEU A 143 -6.89 -15.15 -1.31
CA LEU A 143 -7.67 -14.40 -0.32
C LEU A 143 -6.97 -13.09 0.08
N LEU A 144 -6.47 -12.38 -0.95
CA LEU A 144 -5.81 -11.09 -0.84
C LEU A 144 -6.44 -10.11 -1.83
N SER A 145 -6.46 -8.83 -1.49
CA SER A 145 -6.93 -7.82 -2.42
C SER A 145 -6.01 -7.72 -3.64
N ALA A 146 -6.57 -7.32 -4.79
CA ALA A 146 -5.79 -7.02 -5.99
C ALA A 146 -4.70 -5.95 -5.76
N ARG A 147 -4.88 -5.10 -4.74
CA ARG A 147 -3.94 -4.06 -4.35
C ARG A 147 -2.76 -4.62 -3.57
N THR A 148 -3.02 -5.51 -2.61
CA THR A 148 -1.96 -6.24 -1.90
C THR A 148 -1.13 -7.05 -2.89
N ILE A 149 -1.76 -7.71 -3.88
CA ILE A 149 -1.03 -8.37 -4.98
C ILE A 149 -0.14 -7.38 -5.75
N GLY A 150 -0.67 -6.22 -6.13
CA GLY A 150 0.09 -5.19 -6.83
C GLY A 150 1.29 -4.69 -6.05
N PHE A 151 1.14 -4.52 -4.74
CA PHE A 151 2.22 -4.15 -3.83
C PHE A 151 3.32 -5.21 -3.77
N HIS A 152 2.96 -6.49 -3.62
CA HIS A 152 3.94 -7.58 -3.66
C HIS A 152 4.68 -7.64 -5.00
N LEU A 153 3.98 -7.45 -6.12
CA LEU A 153 4.62 -7.41 -7.45
C LEU A 153 5.55 -6.20 -7.62
N TYR A 154 5.17 -5.04 -7.10
CA TYR A 154 6.00 -3.83 -7.09
C TYR A 154 7.31 -4.06 -6.31
N GLN A 155 7.27 -4.79 -5.19
CA GLN A 155 8.48 -5.18 -4.47
C GLN A 155 9.28 -6.30 -5.16
N THR A 156 8.59 -7.23 -5.82
CA THR A 156 9.18 -8.45 -6.42
C THR A 156 9.95 -8.14 -7.71
N CYS A 157 9.41 -7.26 -8.57
CA CYS A 157 10.01 -6.97 -9.88
C CYS A 157 11.47 -6.49 -9.76
N PRO A 158 11.81 -5.51 -8.89
CA PRO A 158 13.20 -5.09 -8.71
C PRO A 158 14.15 -6.19 -8.21
N LYS A 159 13.66 -7.15 -7.40
CA LYS A 159 14.47 -8.28 -6.91
C LYS A 159 14.87 -9.22 -8.05
N LEU A 160 14.02 -9.31 -9.08
CA LEU A 160 14.28 -10.05 -10.31
C LEU A 160 15.01 -9.22 -11.38
N GLY A 161 15.45 -8.01 -11.08
CA GLY A 161 16.10 -7.11 -12.04
C GLY A 161 15.17 -6.58 -13.14
N ILE A 162 13.85 -6.72 -12.99
CA ILE A 162 12.86 -6.27 -13.96
C ILE A 162 12.10 -5.04 -13.46
N THR A 163 11.67 -4.19 -14.39
CA THR A 163 10.93 -2.96 -14.07
C THR A 163 9.42 -3.12 -14.18
N ASN A 164 8.94 -4.20 -14.79
CA ASN A 164 7.52 -4.41 -15.00
C ASN A 164 7.14 -5.89 -14.93
N ARG A 165 5.85 -6.13 -14.67
CA ARG A 165 5.27 -7.47 -14.55
C ARG A 165 5.31 -8.30 -15.84
N ALA A 166 5.38 -7.66 -17.01
CA ALA A 166 5.31 -8.37 -18.29
C ALA A 166 6.55 -9.26 -18.49
N ARG A 167 7.68 -8.87 -17.89
CA ARG A 167 8.93 -9.63 -17.90
C ARG A 167 9.01 -10.73 -16.84
N LEU A 168 7.97 -10.94 -16.04
CA LEU A 168 7.98 -11.97 -14.98
C LEU A 168 8.14 -13.38 -15.55
N ARG A 169 7.59 -13.65 -16.74
CA ARG A 169 7.73 -14.95 -17.40
C ARG A 169 9.19 -15.28 -17.64
N ASP A 170 9.88 -14.40 -18.36
CA ASP A 170 11.27 -14.60 -18.76
C ASP A 170 12.18 -14.66 -17.52
N ALA A 171 12.00 -13.74 -16.57
CA ALA A 171 12.82 -13.69 -15.35
C ALA A 171 12.65 -14.92 -14.44
N LEU A 172 11.46 -15.55 -14.40
CA LEU A 172 11.25 -16.80 -13.64
C LEU A 172 11.83 -18.02 -14.37
N SER A 173 11.84 -18.03 -15.71
CA SER A 173 12.46 -19.08 -16.50
C SER A 173 13.98 -19.12 -16.31
N ASP A 174 14.63 -17.94 -16.28
CA ASP A 174 16.08 -17.84 -16.09
C ASP A 174 16.53 -18.35 -14.71
N MET A 175 15.70 -18.19 -13.67
CA MET A 175 15.97 -18.72 -12.33
C MET A 175 15.87 -20.25 -12.23
N GLY A 176 15.10 -20.91 -13.09
CA GLY A 176 14.93 -22.37 -13.09
C GLY A 176 15.94 -23.11 -13.96
N ALA A 177 16.66 -22.39 -14.83
CA ALA A 177 17.68 -22.91 -15.73
C ALA A 177 19.12 -22.83 -15.17
N SER A 178 19.28 -22.27 -13.97
CA SER A 178 20.54 -22.17 -13.21
C SER A 178 20.56 -23.13 -12.03
#